data_AF-A0A3A5AQI3-F1
#
_entry.id   AF-A0A3A5AQI3-F1
#
_cell.length_a   1.000
_cell.length_b   1.000
_cell.length_c   1.000
_cell.angle_alpha   90.00
_cell.angle_beta   90.00
_cell.angle_gamma   90.00
#
_symmetry.space_group_name_H-M   'P 1'
#
loop_
_entity.id
_entity.type
_entity.pdbx_description
1 polymer ?
#
loop_
_entity_poly.entity_id
_entity_poly.type
_entity_poly.pdbx_seq_one_letter_code
_entity_poly.pdbx_strand_id
1 'polypeptide(L)'
;MDANDYLRKVLASQTLQDDSEELKALQSRRAEVEQLLRDHFDDSSPTIRYGGSKAKGTMIKEAYDLDVVCYFPHDDNGAGETLEDIYRNVQKACEQKYLVEPKASALRLKSTDSSAQITDFHIDVVPGRFTDDSKTDAFLYRSSGEKKRLKTNLDLHIEHVKESGVTDAIRLFKLWKVRNALGIRNFVLELLVIKLLTGKSRSNLAGQLEHIWKEFRDNVENLSVEDPANPSGNDLSELLSGTVRSELSSVAERTLSLIRDSGWESVFGPTEEKSGQDKRESLIRAAKAVVTPTKPWSREI
;
A
#
# COMPACT_ATOMS: atom_id res chain seq x y z
N MET A 1 19.20 22.60 -10.72
CA MET A 1 19.26 21.20 -10.24
C MET A 1 18.73 20.33 -11.36
N ASP A 2 19.42 19.25 -11.73
CA ASP A 2 18.91 18.30 -12.73
C ASP A 2 17.62 17.63 -12.22
N ALA A 3 16.75 17.22 -13.15
CA ALA A 3 15.50 16.54 -12.80
C ALA A 3 15.73 15.27 -11.96
N ASN A 4 16.75 14.47 -12.29
CA ASN A 4 17.03 13.24 -11.56
C ASN A 4 17.60 13.52 -10.17
N ASP A 5 18.45 14.54 -10.02
CA ASP A 5 18.95 14.96 -8.71
C ASP A 5 17.82 15.43 -7.80
N TYR A 6 16.89 16.20 -8.35
CA TYR A 6 15.69 16.62 -7.63
C TYR A 6 14.83 15.42 -7.20
N LEU A 7 14.54 14.49 -8.10
CA LEU A 7 13.73 13.30 -7.79
C LEU A 7 14.39 12.41 -6.75
N ARG A 8 15.73 12.29 -6.76
CA ARG A 8 16.49 11.60 -5.71
C ARG A 8 16.34 12.30 -4.35
N LYS A 9 16.33 13.63 -4.30
CA LYS A 9 16.04 14.38 -3.06
C LYS A 9 14.61 14.17 -2.58
N VAL A 10 13.63 14.14 -3.49
CA VAL A 10 12.23 13.80 -3.14
C VAL A 10 12.17 12.41 -2.52
N LEU A 11 12.81 11.40 -3.14
CA LEU A 11 12.88 10.04 -2.58
C LEU A 11 13.55 10.00 -1.20
N ALA A 12 14.66 10.71 -1.03
CA ALA A 12 15.35 10.81 0.26
C ALA A 12 14.42 11.41 1.33
N SER A 13 13.68 12.47 0.99
CA SER A 13 12.71 13.11 1.89
C SER A 13 11.62 12.12 2.35
N GLN A 14 11.20 11.21 1.47
CA GLN A 14 10.18 10.19 1.73
C GLN A 14 10.71 8.91 2.38
N THR A 15 12.01 8.82 2.63
CA THR A 15 12.63 7.64 3.25
C THR A 15 12.54 7.73 4.77
N LEU A 16 11.81 6.79 5.39
CA LEU A 16 11.85 6.56 6.83
C LEU A 16 13.20 5.93 7.16
N GLN A 17 14.09 6.71 7.80
CA GLN A 17 15.41 6.23 8.20
C GLN A 17 15.28 5.16 9.29
N ASP A 18 16.13 4.14 9.27
CA ASP A 18 16.05 3.02 10.21
C ASP A 18 16.20 3.43 11.68
N ASP A 19 16.87 4.55 11.94
CA ASP A 19 17.06 5.16 13.25
C ASP A 19 16.02 6.22 13.63
N SER A 20 15.05 6.51 12.75
CA SER A 20 13.99 7.49 13.03
C SER A 20 13.07 7.00 14.15
N GLU A 21 12.65 7.93 15.02
CA GLU A 21 11.74 7.62 16.12
C GLU A 21 10.39 7.08 15.62
N GLU A 22 9.92 7.56 14.48
CA GLU A 22 8.70 7.05 13.83
C GLU A 22 8.85 5.57 13.46
N LEU A 23 9.97 5.17 12.84
CA LEU A 23 10.17 3.79 12.44
C LEU A 23 10.40 2.87 13.64
N LYS A 24 11.13 3.33 14.67
CA LYS A 24 11.29 2.59 15.94
C LYS A 24 9.95 2.38 16.64
N ALA A 25 9.10 3.41 16.71
CA ALA A 25 7.78 3.31 17.31
C ALA A 25 6.92 2.28 16.56
N LEU A 26 6.93 2.31 15.22
CA LEU A 26 6.21 1.34 14.39
C LEU A 26 6.73 -0.09 14.59
N GLN A 27 8.04 -0.28 14.66
CA GLN A 27 8.66 -1.59 14.93
C GLN A 27 8.31 -2.11 16.33
N SER A 28 8.34 -1.26 17.35
CA SER A 28 7.93 -1.61 18.71
C SER A 28 6.46 -2.06 18.75
N ARG A 29 5.57 -1.29 18.12
CA ARG A 29 4.13 -1.65 18.04
C ARG A 29 3.91 -2.96 17.30
N ARG A 30 4.65 -3.20 16.22
CA ARG A 30 4.62 -4.51 15.54
C ARG A 30 5.06 -5.63 16.47
N ALA A 31 6.16 -5.46 17.21
CA ALA A 31 6.63 -6.48 18.14
C ALA A 31 5.58 -6.79 19.21
N GLU A 32 4.86 -5.78 19.70
CA GLU A 32 3.73 -5.96 20.61
C GLU A 32 2.57 -6.75 19.99
N VAL A 33 2.24 -6.50 18.71
CA VAL A 33 1.20 -7.25 17.97
C VAL A 33 1.65 -8.69 17.72
N GLU A 34 2.91 -8.89 17.32
CA GLU A 34 3.48 -10.22 17.12
C GLU A 34 3.44 -11.03 18.43
N GLN A 35 3.85 -10.43 19.55
CA GLN A 35 3.78 -11.08 20.86
C GLN A 35 2.34 -11.43 21.23
N LEU A 36 1.40 -10.49 21.09
CA LEU A 36 -0.03 -10.74 21.36
C LEU A 36 -0.57 -11.95 20.57
N LEU A 37 -0.25 -12.04 19.27
CA LEU A 37 -0.72 -13.13 18.43
C LEU A 37 -0.07 -14.47 18.80
N ARG A 38 1.22 -14.47 19.15
CA ARG A 38 1.92 -15.69 19.59
C ARG A 38 1.39 -16.20 20.92
N ASP A 39 1.13 -15.30 21.85
CA ASP A 39 0.59 -15.66 23.18
C ASP A 39 -0.86 -16.14 23.08
N HIS A 40 -1.67 -15.55 22.20
CA HIS A 40 -3.07 -15.94 22.04
C HIS A 40 -3.25 -17.27 21.31
N PHE A 41 -2.34 -17.60 20.41
CA PHE A 41 -2.38 -18.82 19.58
C PHE A 41 -1.19 -19.72 19.91
N ASP A 42 -0.89 -19.90 21.20
CA ASP A 42 0.23 -20.70 21.72
C ASP A 42 0.07 -22.22 21.46
N ASP A 43 -1.18 -22.69 21.44
CA ASP A 43 -1.55 -24.05 21.02
C ASP A 43 -1.48 -24.25 19.49
N SER A 44 -1.29 -23.17 18.72
CA SER A 44 -1.05 -23.17 17.27
C SER A 44 0.39 -22.74 16.97
N SER A 45 0.81 -22.84 15.70
CA SER A 45 2.17 -22.41 15.30
C SER A 45 2.16 -21.34 14.19
N PRO A 46 1.63 -20.12 14.47
CA PRO A 46 1.54 -19.08 13.48
C PRO A 46 2.92 -18.61 12.99
N THR A 47 3.06 -18.57 11.67
CA THR A 47 4.17 -17.90 10.98
C THR A 47 3.84 -16.41 10.89
N ILE A 48 4.61 -15.59 11.58
CA ILE A 48 4.47 -14.13 11.56
C ILE A 48 5.62 -13.49 10.77
N ARG A 49 5.29 -12.70 9.74
CA ARG A 49 6.28 -12.07 8.83
C ARG A 49 5.95 -10.61 8.55
N TYR A 50 6.95 -9.86 8.08
CA TYR A 50 6.72 -8.55 7.46
C TYR A 50 6.15 -8.73 6.06
N GLY A 51 5.07 -8.01 5.78
CA GLY A 51 4.48 -7.95 4.46
C GLY A 51 4.59 -6.57 3.80
N GLY A 52 3.86 -6.48 2.68
CA GLY A 52 3.53 -5.23 2.00
C GLY A 52 4.70 -4.31 1.70
N SER A 53 4.45 -3.00 1.80
CA SER A 53 5.37 -1.99 1.24
C SER A 53 6.72 -1.90 1.97
N LYS A 54 6.78 -2.26 3.26
CA LYS A 54 8.06 -2.38 3.98
C LYS A 54 8.89 -3.51 3.40
N ALA A 55 8.30 -4.71 3.29
CA ALA A 55 9.00 -5.89 2.81
C ALA A 55 9.45 -5.75 1.35
N LYS A 56 8.65 -5.05 0.52
CA LYS A 56 8.96 -4.74 -0.89
C LYS A 56 9.98 -3.60 -1.09
N GLY A 57 10.24 -2.79 -0.06
CA GLY A 57 11.10 -1.61 -0.19
C GLY A 57 10.43 -0.42 -0.90
N THR A 58 9.09 -0.37 -0.93
CA THR A 58 8.30 0.67 -1.61
C THR A 58 7.59 1.63 -0.66
N MET A 59 7.95 1.62 0.62
CA MET A 59 7.37 2.49 1.65
C MET A 59 7.75 3.98 1.43
N ILE A 60 6.80 4.88 1.74
CA ILE A 60 7.01 6.34 1.71
C ILE A 60 6.44 6.98 2.98
N LYS A 61 7.05 8.07 3.46
CA LYS A 61 6.61 8.78 4.69
C LYS A 61 5.16 9.26 4.63
N GLU A 62 4.70 9.75 3.48
CA GLU A 62 3.34 10.27 3.33
C GLU A 62 2.26 9.18 3.27
N ALA A 63 2.63 7.92 3.07
CA ALA A 63 1.72 6.80 3.10
C ALA A 63 2.46 5.49 3.36
N TYR A 64 2.38 5.04 4.61
CA TYR A 64 2.92 3.77 5.04
C TYR A 64 1.90 3.02 5.90
N ASP A 65 1.95 1.70 5.77
CA ASP A 65 1.32 0.75 6.66
C ASP A 65 2.34 -0.37 6.89
N LEU A 66 2.33 -0.93 8.09
CA LEU A 66 3.04 -2.15 8.44
C LEU A 66 2.07 -3.32 8.35
N ASP A 67 2.28 -4.14 7.33
CA ASP A 67 1.57 -5.39 7.17
C ASP A 67 2.24 -6.48 8.04
N VAL A 68 1.49 -6.99 9.02
CA VAL A 68 1.85 -8.13 9.86
C VAL A 68 1.10 -9.34 9.33
N VAL A 69 1.81 -10.15 8.57
CA VAL A 69 1.27 -11.42 8.05
C VAL A 69 1.22 -12.41 9.20
N CYS A 70 0.07 -13.04 9.42
CA CYS A 70 -0.13 -14.06 10.46
C CYS A 70 -0.78 -15.30 9.83
N TYR A 71 0.05 -16.24 9.38
CA TYR A 71 -0.41 -17.44 8.68
C TYR A 71 -0.27 -18.69 9.52
N PHE A 72 -1.34 -19.48 9.56
CA PHE A 72 -1.40 -20.74 10.30
C PHE A 72 -1.04 -21.94 9.39
N PRO A 73 -0.50 -23.04 9.95
CA PRO A 73 -0.26 -24.28 9.20
C PRO A 73 -1.52 -24.81 8.51
N HIS A 74 -1.32 -25.56 7.43
CA HIS A 74 -2.41 -26.01 6.56
C HIS A 74 -3.35 -27.03 7.24
N ASP A 75 -2.82 -27.79 8.18
CA ASP A 75 -3.46 -28.85 8.95
C ASP A 75 -3.83 -28.44 10.39
N ASP A 76 -3.60 -27.17 10.75
CA ASP A 76 -3.88 -26.62 12.09
C ASP A 76 -5.26 -25.94 12.12
N ASN A 77 -6.11 -26.43 13.03
CA ASN A 77 -7.46 -25.90 13.30
C ASN A 77 -7.55 -25.10 14.61
N GLY A 78 -6.46 -24.96 15.37
CA GLY A 78 -6.44 -24.22 16.64
C GLY A 78 -6.82 -22.74 16.48
N ALA A 79 -6.52 -22.15 15.32
CA ALA A 79 -6.95 -20.79 14.97
C ALA A 79 -8.38 -20.69 14.40
N GLY A 80 -9.03 -21.81 14.11
CA GLY A 80 -10.37 -21.89 13.51
C GLY A 80 -10.44 -22.89 12.35
N GLU A 81 -11.60 -23.47 12.09
CA GLU A 81 -11.76 -24.50 11.04
C GLU A 81 -11.77 -23.89 9.64
N THR A 82 -12.41 -22.74 9.47
CA THR A 82 -12.50 -22.03 8.18
C THR A 82 -11.61 -20.79 8.13
N LEU A 83 -11.37 -20.26 6.93
CA LEU A 83 -10.68 -18.98 6.76
C LEU A 83 -11.41 -17.81 7.44
N GLU A 84 -12.75 -17.86 7.43
CA GLU A 84 -13.57 -16.84 8.11
C GLU A 84 -13.42 -16.94 9.64
N ASP A 85 -13.34 -18.16 10.19
CA ASP A 85 -13.06 -18.37 11.62
C ASP A 85 -11.68 -17.87 12.00
N ILE A 86 -10.65 -18.21 11.22
CA ILE A 86 -9.28 -17.69 11.42
C ILE A 86 -9.30 -16.16 11.45
N TYR A 87 -9.94 -15.53 10.47
CA TYR A 87 -10.04 -14.08 10.40
C TYR A 87 -10.72 -13.49 11.64
N ARG A 88 -11.87 -14.04 12.04
CA ARG A 88 -12.65 -13.57 13.20
C ARG A 88 -11.95 -13.84 14.53
N ASN A 89 -11.22 -14.95 14.66
CA ASN A 89 -10.49 -15.29 15.88
C ASN A 89 -9.25 -14.41 16.03
N VAL A 90 -8.51 -14.15 14.95
CA VAL A 90 -7.41 -13.17 14.97
C VAL A 90 -7.93 -11.76 15.26
N GLN A 91 -9.11 -11.40 14.73
CA GLN A 91 -9.79 -10.15 15.08
C GLN A 91 -10.04 -10.06 16.59
N LYS A 92 -10.68 -11.07 17.20
CA LYS A 92 -10.93 -11.12 18.64
C LYS A 92 -9.66 -11.05 19.48
N ALA A 93 -8.59 -11.72 19.04
CA ALA A 93 -7.29 -11.65 19.69
C ALA A 93 -6.75 -10.20 19.71
N CYS A 94 -6.81 -9.51 18.56
CA CYS A 94 -6.39 -8.11 18.45
C CYS A 94 -7.27 -7.16 19.28
N GLU A 95 -8.58 -7.40 19.34
CA GLU A 95 -9.55 -6.60 20.09
C GLU A 95 -9.30 -6.58 21.61
N GLN A 96 -8.49 -7.51 22.15
CA GLN A 96 -8.08 -7.50 23.55
C GLN A 96 -7.25 -6.26 23.92
N LYS A 97 -6.56 -5.65 22.94
CA LYS A 97 -5.65 -4.51 23.16
C LYS A 97 -5.91 -3.32 22.24
N TYR A 98 -6.52 -3.55 21.07
CA TYR A 98 -6.65 -2.57 20.00
C TYR A 98 -8.11 -2.34 19.61
N LEU A 99 -8.39 -1.14 19.09
CA LEU A 99 -9.60 -0.94 18.30
C LEU A 99 -9.32 -1.51 16.91
N VAL A 100 -10.14 -2.46 16.47
CA VAL A 100 -9.93 -3.15 15.20
C VAL A 100 -10.94 -2.68 14.16
N GLU A 101 -10.46 -2.20 13.03
CA GLU A 101 -11.27 -1.91 11.85
C GLU A 101 -11.10 -3.04 10.81
N PRO A 102 -12.15 -3.82 10.52
CA PRO A 102 -12.11 -4.85 9.49
C PRO A 102 -11.90 -4.26 8.08
N LYS A 103 -10.99 -4.84 7.31
CA LYS A 103 -10.83 -4.62 5.87
C LYS A 103 -11.24 -5.89 5.09
N ALA A 104 -11.11 -5.87 3.76
CA ALA A 104 -11.53 -7.00 2.93
C ALA A 104 -10.82 -8.32 3.27
N SER A 105 -9.52 -8.27 3.60
CA SER A 105 -8.67 -9.43 3.92
C SER A 105 -7.63 -9.12 5.01
N ALA A 106 -7.82 -8.03 5.75
CA ALA A 106 -6.88 -7.56 6.77
C ALA A 106 -7.62 -6.87 7.92
N LEU A 107 -6.93 -6.67 9.04
CA LEU A 107 -7.45 -6.05 10.26
C LEU A 107 -6.61 -4.82 10.58
N ARG A 108 -7.20 -3.63 10.49
CA ARG A 108 -6.51 -2.38 10.77
C ARG A 108 -6.55 -2.09 12.27
N LEU A 109 -5.39 -1.97 12.90
CA LEU A 109 -5.26 -1.72 14.33
C LEU A 109 -5.18 -0.22 14.62
N LYS A 110 -5.98 0.25 15.57
CA LYS A 110 -6.02 1.63 16.06
C LYS A 110 -5.88 1.68 17.58
N SER A 111 -5.44 2.84 18.08
CA SER A 111 -5.33 3.09 19.51
C SER A 111 -6.68 3.06 20.21
N THR A 112 -6.71 2.46 21.40
CA THR A 112 -7.83 2.46 22.36
C THR A 112 -7.70 3.58 23.40
N ASP A 113 -6.60 4.34 23.38
CA ASP A 113 -6.37 5.41 24.35
C ASP A 113 -7.41 6.53 24.17
N SER A 114 -8.34 6.59 25.12
CA SER A 114 -9.47 7.51 25.16
C SER A 114 -9.09 8.94 25.57
N SER A 115 -7.82 9.16 25.97
CA SER A 115 -7.28 10.47 26.34
C SER A 115 -6.58 11.19 25.18
N ALA A 116 -6.23 10.46 24.11
CA ALA A 116 -5.72 10.98 22.85
C ALA A 116 -6.80 10.84 21.77
N GLN A 117 -6.79 11.70 20.74
CA GLN A 117 -7.59 11.43 19.54
C GLN A 117 -7.26 10.01 19.03
N ILE A 118 -8.28 9.23 18.62
CA ILE A 118 -8.10 7.88 18.07
C ILE A 118 -6.96 7.93 17.05
N THR A 119 -5.81 7.38 17.45
CA THR A 119 -4.60 7.42 16.64
C THR A 119 -4.52 6.12 15.85
N ASP A 120 -4.43 6.23 14.54
CA ASP A 120 -4.20 5.10 13.66
C ASP A 120 -2.75 4.63 13.82
N PHE A 121 -2.54 3.35 14.17
CA PHE A 121 -1.19 2.80 14.35
C PHE A 121 -0.50 2.43 13.04
N HIS A 122 -1.19 2.56 11.90
CA HIS A 122 -0.64 2.18 10.61
C HIS A 122 -0.20 0.71 10.57
N ILE A 123 -0.92 -0.18 11.26
CA ILE A 123 -0.65 -1.62 11.28
C ILE A 123 -1.87 -2.36 10.74
N ASP A 124 -1.64 -3.20 9.74
CA ASP A 124 -2.62 -4.13 9.18
C ASP A 124 -2.18 -5.56 9.50
N VAL A 125 -3.00 -6.32 10.24
CA VAL A 125 -2.79 -7.76 10.44
C VAL A 125 -3.48 -8.52 9.32
N VAL A 126 -2.79 -9.47 8.68
CA VAL A 126 -3.30 -10.26 7.55
C VAL A 126 -3.38 -11.73 7.94
N PRO A 127 -4.56 -12.21 8.40
CA PRO A 127 -4.78 -13.61 8.77
C PRO A 127 -4.88 -14.50 7.54
N GLY A 128 -4.29 -15.69 7.61
CA GLY A 128 -4.38 -16.67 6.53
C GLY A 128 -3.99 -18.08 6.95
N ARG A 129 -4.13 -19.02 6.03
CA ARG A 129 -3.70 -20.41 6.21
C ARG A 129 -2.84 -20.83 5.04
N PHE A 130 -1.71 -21.49 5.30
CA PHE A 130 -0.89 -22.08 4.23
C PHE A 130 -1.67 -23.15 3.46
N THR A 131 -1.34 -23.36 2.19
CA THR A 131 -1.99 -24.42 1.39
C THR A 131 -1.45 -25.81 1.70
N ASP A 132 -0.21 -25.87 2.18
CA ASP A 132 0.57 -27.09 2.45
C ASP A 132 1.79 -26.76 3.32
N ASP A 133 2.61 -27.77 3.61
CA ASP A 133 3.80 -27.67 4.45
C ASP A 133 4.97 -26.87 3.84
N SER A 134 4.94 -26.55 2.54
CA SER A 134 5.98 -25.71 1.93
C SER A 134 5.95 -24.28 2.45
N LYS A 135 4.81 -23.86 3.01
CA LYS A 135 4.56 -22.50 3.54
C LYS A 135 4.83 -21.38 2.51
N THR A 136 4.61 -21.68 1.23
CA THR A 136 4.80 -20.73 0.12
C THR A 136 3.51 -19.99 -0.23
N ASP A 137 2.48 -20.75 -0.59
CA ASP A 137 1.15 -20.24 -0.89
C ASP A 137 0.26 -20.24 0.36
N ALA A 138 -0.64 -19.27 0.43
CA ALA A 138 -1.65 -19.17 1.48
C ALA A 138 -3.02 -18.79 0.91
N PHE A 139 -4.07 -19.15 1.64
CA PHE A 139 -5.40 -18.61 1.47
C PHE A 139 -5.72 -17.56 2.54
N LEU A 140 -6.26 -16.43 2.11
CA LEU A 140 -6.82 -15.40 2.97
C LEU A 140 -8.34 -15.46 2.91
N TYR A 141 -9.00 -15.12 4.01
CA TYR A 141 -10.41 -14.77 3.96
C TYR A 141 -10.61 -13.49 3.15
N ARG A 142 -11.69 -13.43 2.37
CA ARG A 142 -12.11 -12.20 1.69
C ARG A 142 -13.59 -11.97 1.99
N SER A 143 -13.90 -10.86 2.67
CA SER A 143 -15.29 -10.51 3.01
C SER A 143 -16.13 -10.10 1.79
N SER A 144 -15.46 -9.72 0.69
CA SER A 144 -16.07 -9.37 -0.59
C SER A 144 -15.86 -10.46 -1.65
N GLY A 145 -16.88 -10.69 -2.49
CA GLY A 145 -16.81 -11.61 -3.63
C GLY A 145 -17.30 -13.03 -3.31
N GLU A 146 -17.73 -13.76 -4.35
CA GLU A 146 -18.47 -15.01 -4.19
C GLU A 146 -17.69 -16.13 -3.50
N LYS A 147 -16.40 -16.26 -3.84
CA LYS A 147 -15.55 -17.37 -3.34
C LYS A 147 -15.15 -17.23 -1.86
N LYS A 148 -15.31 -16.04 -1.25
CA LYS A 148 -14.88 -15.69 0.12
C LYS A 148 -13.42 -16.05 0.49
N ARG A 149 -12.57 -16.30 -0.50
CA ARG A 149 -11.16 -16.64 -0.33
C ARG A 149 -10.29 -16.01 -1.41
N LEU A 150 -9.04 -15.74 -1.07
CA LEU A 150 -8.01 -15.24 -1.98
C LEU A 150 -6.76 -16.11 -1.85
N LYS A 151 -6.27 -16.69 -2.94
CA LYS A 151 -4.95 -17.35 -2.96
C LYS A 151 -3.87 -16.29 -3.13
N THR A 152 -2.79 -16.38 -2.37
CA THR A 152 -1.68 -15.43 -2.41
C THR A 152 -0.34 -16.12 -2.14
N ASN A 153 0.75 -15.47 -2.55
CA ASN A 153 2.11 -15.88 -2.26
C ASN A 153 2.93 -14.63 -1.91
N LEU A 154 3.34 -14.54 -0.65
CA LEU A 154 4.00 -13.35 -0.12
C LEU A 154 5.38 -13.15 -0.76
N ASP A 155 6.13 -14.24 -0.92
CA ASP A 155 7.51 -14.19 -1.43
C ASP A 155 7.53 -13.79 -2.91
N LEU A 156 6.65 -14.38 -3.74
CA LEU A 156 6.51 -13.99 -5.14
C LEU A 156 6.15 -12.51 -5.29
N HIS A 157 5.28 -11.96 -4.44
CA HIS A 157 4.95 -10.53 -4.46
C HIS A 157 6.13 -9.64 -4.08
N ILE A 158 6.93 -10.05 -3.09
CA ILE A 158 8.12 -9.31 -2.67
C ILE A 158 9.19 -9.35 -3.76
N GLU A 159 9.48 -10.53 -4.28
CA GLU A 159 10.46 -10.78 -5.34
C GLU A 159 10.09 -10.01 -6.60
N HIS A 160 8.85 -10.17 -7.10
CA HIS A 160 8.38 -9.47 -8.30
C HIS A 160 8.58 -7.95 -8.23
N VAL A 161 8.35 -7.35 -7.06
CA VAL A 161 8.56 -5.91 -6.87
C VAL A 161 10.04 -5.55 -6.72
N LYS A 162 10.78 -6.27 -5.87
CA LYS A 162 12.20 -5.96 -5.61
C LYS A 162 13.08 -6.17 -6.84
N GLU A 163 12.86 -7.27 -7.55
CA GLU A 163 13.67 -7.65 -8.70
C GLU A 163 13.27 -6.92 -9.99
N SER A 164 12.16 -6.19 -9.98
CA SER A 164 11.76 -5.32 -11.11
C SER A 164 12.80 -4.24 -11.45
N GLY A 165 13.65 -3.86 -10.49
CA GLY A 165 14.63 -2.79 -10.65
C GLY A 165 14.04 -1.38 -10.76
N VAL A 166 12.75 -1.20 -10.47
CA VAL A 166 12.03 0.09 -10.61
C VAL A 166 11.34 0.56 -9.34
N THR A 167 11.85 0.12 -8.17
CA THR A 167 11.29 0.47 -6.85
C THR A 167 11.25 1.98 -6.59
N ASP A 168 12.23 2.75 -7.07
CA ASP A 168 12.24 4.22 -6.96
C ASP A 168 11.08 4.87 -7.75
N ALA A 169 10.80 4.40 -8.97
CA ALA A 169 9.65 4.86 -9.75
C ALA A 169 8.34 4.51 -9.04
N ILE A 170 8.23 3.30 -8.48
CA ILE A 170 7.07 2.87 -7.69
C ILE A 170 6.84 3.82 -6.50
N ARG A 171 7.89 4.15 -5.74
CA ARG A 171 7.79 5.05 -4.58
C ARG A 171 7.31 6.45 -4.98
N LEU A 172 7.83 6.99 -6.08
CA LEU A 172 7.38 8.29 -6.60
C LEU A 172 5.95 8.26 -7.14
N PHE A 173 5.52 7.16 -7.77
CA PHE A 173 4.13 6.99 -8.18
C PHE A 173 3.17 6.85 -7.00
N LYS A 174 3.59 6.20 -5.90
CA LYS A 174 2.82 6.19 -4.65
C LYS A 174 2.68 7.59 -4.07
N LEU A 175 3.75 8.38 -4.09
CA LEU A 175 3.71 9.78 -3.65
C LEU A 175 2.77 10.62 -4.53
N TRP A 176 2.90 10.47 -5.85
CA TRP A 176 2.04 11.13 -6.83
C TRP A 176 0.57 10.76 -6.62
N LYS A 177 0.28 9.47 -6.39
CA LYS A 177 -1.05 8.97 -6.06
C LYS A 177 -1.62 9.64 -4.82
N VAL A 178 -0.86 9.69 -3.72
CA VAL A 178 -1.29 10.29 -2.45
C VAL A 178 -1.61 11.77 -2.64
N ARG A 179 -0.72 12.52 -3.30
CA ARG A 179 -0.85 13.98 -3.46
C ARG A 179 -1.93 14.40 -4.44
N ASN A 180 -2.32 13.50 -5.35
CA ASN A 180 -3.44 13.70 -6.25
C ASN A 180 -4.72 12.98 -5.81
N ALA A 181 -4.71 12.34 -4.62
CA ALA A 181 -5.83 11.60 -4.06
C ALA A 181 -6.42 10.50 -4.98
N LEU A 182 -5.56 9.83 -5.76
CA LEU A 182 -6.03 8.85 -6.75
C LEU A 182 -6.60 7.58 -6.10
N GLY A 183 -7.71 7.11 -6.66
CA GLY A 183 -8.50 5.97 -6.18
C GLY A 183 -7.93 4.59 -6.53
N ILE A 184 -6.94 4.50 -7.42
CA ILE A 184 -6.26 3.24 -7.75
C ILE A 184 -5.70 2.55 -6.50
N ARG A 185 -5.78 1.22 -6.39
CA ARG A 185 -5.14 0.50 -5.27
C ARG A 185 -3.62 0.45 -5.43
N ASN A 186 -2.88 0.60 -4.33
CA ASN A 186 -1.40 0.59 -4.37
C ASN A 186 -0.83 -0.66 -5.06
N PHE A 187 -1.36 -1.84 -4.76
CA PHE A 187 -0.92 -3.09 -5.41
C PHE A 187 -1.06 -3.05 -6.93
N VAL A 188 -2.17 -2.54 -7.44
CA VAL A 188 -2.42 -2.39 -8.89
C VAL A 188 -1.47 -1.35 -9.51
N LEU A 189 -1.24 -0.24 -8.81
CA LEU A 189 -0.29 0.79 -9.26
C LEU A 189 1.15 0.25 -9.33
N GLU A 190 1.57 -0.54 -8.33
CA GLU A 190 2.89 -1.21 -8.33
C GLU A 190 3.05 -2.10 -9.57
N LEU A 191 2.06 -2.95 -9.86
CA LEU A 191 2.08 -3.84 -11.02
C LEU A 191 2.05 -3.08 -12.36
N LEU A 192 1.27 -2.00 -12.47
CA LEU A 192 1.25 -1.16 -13.67
C LEU A 192 2.61 -0.53 -13.93
N VAL A 193 3.26 0.02 -12.90
CA VAL A 193 4.59 0.63 -13.02
C VAL A 193 5.61 -0.41 -13.50
N ILE A 194 5.62 -1.60 -12.90
CA ILE A 194 6.52 -2.69 -13.31
C ILE A 194 6.27 -3.07 -14.77
N LYS A 195 5.00 -3.32 -15.14
CA LYS A 195 4.62 -3.71 -16.50
C LYS A 195 5.06 -2.67 -17.53
N LEU A 196 4.74 -1.40 -17.31
CA LEU A 196 5.07 -0.30 -18.23
C LEU A 196 6.57 -0.03 -18.34
N LEU A 197 7.35 -0.35 -17.31
CA LEU A 197 8.81 -0.20 -17.34
C LEU A 197 9.56 -1.46 -17.74
N THR A 198 8.88 -2.50 -18.20
CA THR A 198 9.53 -3.69 -18.76
C THR A 198 10.47 -3.28 -19.90
N GLY A 199 11.77 -3.62 -19.78
CA GLY A 199 12.80 -3.21 -20.74
C GLY A 199 13.26 -1.75 -20.65
N LYS A 200 12.74 -0.96 -19.69
CA LYS A 200 13.08 0.46 -19.47
C LYS A 200 13.68 0.77 -18.10
N SER A 201 14.00 -0.24 -17.29
CA SER A 201 14.62 -0.07 -15.96
C SER A 201 15.97 0.65 -15.98
N ARG A 202 16.67 0.66 -17.13
CA ARG A 202 17.93 1.39 -17.32
C ARG A 202 17.76 2.86 -17.71
N SER A 203 16.55 3.29 -18.08
CA SER A 203 16.27 4.72 -18.29
C SER A 203 16.45 5.48 -16.99
N ASN A 204 16.84 6.75 -17.08
CA ASN A 204 16.90 7.61 -15.89
C ASN A 204 15.50 7.79 -15.27
N LEU A 205 15.45 8.16 -14.00
CA LEU A 205 14.21 8.17 -13.22
C LEU A 205 13.17 9.14 -13.80
N ALA A 206 13.60 10.33 -14.25
CA ALA A 206 12.72 11.28 -14.93
C ALA A 206 12.06 10.66 -16.17
N GLY A 207 12.84 9.99 -17.02
CA GLY A 207 12.36 9.32 -18.23
C GLY A 207 11.43 8.14 -17.94
N GLN A 208 11.66 7.39 -16.86
CA GLN A 208 10.74 6.33 -16.41
C GLN A 208 9.37 6.92 -16.03
N LEU A 209 9.36 7.98 -15.23
CA LEU A 209 8.10 8.61 -14.77
C LEU A 209 7.34 9.25 -15.93
N GLU A 210 8.03 9.99 -16.80
CA GLU A 210 7.42 10.58 -17.99
C GLU A 210 6.82 9.51 -18.92
N HIS A 211 7.49 8.37 -19.08
CA HIS A 211 6.95 7.28 -19.88
C HIS A 211 5.64 6.76 -19.30
N ILE A 212 5.59 6.48 -18.00
CA ILE A 212 4.37 5.97 -17.36
C ILE A 212 3.23 6.98 -17.46
N TRP A 213 3.48 8.27 -17.23
CA TRP A 213 2.42 9.29 -17.38
C TRP A 213 1.95 9.42 -18.84
N LYS A 214 2.83 9.26 -19.83
CA LYS A 214 2.40 9.22 -21.25
C LYS A 214 1.52 8.00 -21.52
N GLU A 215 1.88 6.82 -21.01
CA GLU A 215 1.06 5.61 -21.14
C GLU A 215 -0.29 5.74 -20.43
N PHE A 216 -0.33 6.36 -19.24
CA PHE A 216 -1.57 6.68 -18.54
C PHE A 216 -2.41 7.72 -19.28
N ARG A 217 -1.81 8.69 -19.97
CA ARG A 217 -2.55 9.68 -20.75
C ARG A 217 -3.12 9.06 -22.03
N ASP A 218 -2.27 8.40 -22.81
CA ASP A 218 -2.53 8.04 -24.21
C ASP A 218 -3.14 6.64 -24.37
N ASN A 219 -2.79 5.71 -23.49
CA ASN A 219 -3.05 4.28 -23.66
C ASN A 219 -3.84 3.67 -22.50
N VAL A 220 -4.49 4.49 -21.66
CA VAL A 220 -5.10 4.02 -20.41
C VAL A 220 -6.09 2.90 -20.61
N GLU A 221 -6.87 2.91 -21.69
CA GLU A 221 -7.89 1.89 -21.98
C GLU A 221 -7.28 0.51 -22.28
N ASN A 222 -6.03 0.47 -22.75
CA ASN A 222 -5.32 -0.77 -23.09
C ASN A 222 -4.55 -1.35 -21.89
N LEU A 223 -4.52 -0.66 -20.75
CA LEU A 223 -3.77 -1.11 -19.58
C LEU A 223 -4.47 -2.27 -18.87
N SER A 224 -3.68 -3.26 -18.47
CA SER A 224 -4.10 -4.40 -17.67
C SER A 224 -2.97 -4.84 -16.75
N VAL A 225 -3.30 -5.51 -15.65
CA VAL A 225 -2.33 -6.13 -14.75
C VAL A 225 -2.82 -7.50 -14.34
N GLU A 226 -1.89 -8.39 -14.02
CA GLU A 226 -2.13 -9.73 -13.51
C GLU A 226 -1.46 -9.86 -12.15
N ASP A 227 -2.05 -10.65 -11.26
CA ASP A 227 -1.43 -10.97 -9.97
C ASP A 227 -0.28 -11.97 -10.19
N PRO A 228 0.99 -11.62 -9.92
CA PRO A 228 2.11 -12.54 -10.13
C PRO A 228 2.04 -13.81 -9.28
N ALA A 229 1.31 -13.80 -8.16
CA ALA A 229 1.13 -14.99 -7.31
C ALA A 229 -0.01 -15.91 -7.75
N ASN A 230 -0.97 -15.41 -8.54
CA ASN A 230 -2.11 -16.20 -8.99
C ASN A 230 -2.76 -15.61 -10.27
N PRO A 231 -2.05 -15.60 -11.42
CA PRO A 231 -2.47 -14.82 -12.60
C PRO A 231 -3.84 -15.20 -13.16
N SER A 232 -4.17 -16.50 -13.15
CA SER A 232 -5.45 -17.02 -13.67
C SER A 232 -6.56 -17.10 -12.62
N GLY A 233 -6.22 -16.95 -11.33
CA GLY A 233 -7.17 -17.14 -10.23
C GLY A 233 -7.60 -15.83 -9.55
N ASN A 234 -6.82 -14.76 -9.69
CA ASN A 234 -7.11 -13.44 -9.12
C ASN A 234 -7.38 -12.42 -10.24
N ASP A 235 -8.64 -12.05 -10.44
CA ASP A 235 -9.02 -11.00 -11.37
C ASP A 235 -8.82 -9.61 -10.73
N LEU A 236 -8.00 -8.79 -11.38
CA LEU A 236 -7.69 -7.41 -10.97
C LEU A 236 -8.38 -6.36 -11.86
N SER A 237 -9.14 -6.78 -12.88
CA SER A 237 -9.75 -5.89 -13.88
C SER A 237 -10.71 -4.89 -13.25
N GLU A 238 -11.52 -5.31 -12.28
CA GLU A 238 -12.44 -4.45 -11.53
C GLU A 238 -11.72 -3.33 -10.77
N LEU A 239 -10.46 -3.53 -10.40
CA LEU A 239 -9.65 -2.54 -9.69
C LEU A 239 -9.09 -1.45 -10.63
N LEU A 240 -9.16 -1.66 -11.95
CA LEU A 240 -8.91 -0.68 -13.01
C LEU A 240 -10.22 -0.32 -13.72
N SER A 241 -11.22 0.09 -12.95
CA SER A 241 -12.51 0.55 -13.46
C SER A 241 -12.39 1.77 -14.38
N GLY A 242 -13.42 2.05 -15.18
CA GLY A 242 -13.45 3.24 -16.05
C GLY A 242 -13.24 4.55 -15.29
N THR A 243 -13.69 4.63 -14.03
CA THR A 243 -13.43 5.78 -13.16
C THR A 243 -11.94 5.93 -12.84
N VAL A 244 -11.27 4.84 -12.46
CA VAL A 244 -9.83 4.84 -12.18
C VAL A 244 -9.04 5.18 -13.44
N ARG A 245 -9.45 4.66 -14.61
CA ARG A 245 -8.80 4.96 -15.91
C ARG A 245 -8.91 6.44 -16.27
N SER A 246 -10.12 7.00 -16.18
CA SER A 246 -10.36 8.42 -16.45
C SER A 246 -9.55 9.33 -15.51
N GLU A 247 -9.46 8.96 -14.22
CA GLU A 247 -8.67 9.67 -13.23
C GLU A 247 -7.16 9.62 -13.56
N LEU A 248 -6.61 8.43 -13.85
CA LEU A 248 -5.20 8.27 -14.21
C LEU A 248 -4.84 9.10 -15.44
N SER A 249 -5.66 9.05 -16.50
CA SER A 249 -5.40 9.78 -17.74
C SER A 249 -5.43 11.28 -17.53
N SER A 250 -6.50 11.80 -16.91
CA SER A 250 -6.66 13.25 -16.68
C SER A 250 -5.56 13.82 -15.79
N VAL A 251 -5.20 13.11 -14.71
CA VAL A 251 -4.16 13.58 -13.79
C VAL A 251 -2.77 13.43 -14.41
N ALA A 252 -2.51 12.41 -15.21
CA ALA A 252 -1.25 12.26 -15.93
C ALA A 252 -1.05 13.38 -16.97
N GLU A 253 -2.10 13.74 -17.72
CA GLU A 253 -2.06 14.87 -18.67
C GLU A 253 -1.72 16.19 -17.96
N ARG A 254 -2.40 16.47 -16.85
CA ARG A 254 -2.12 17.65 -16.02
C ARG A 254 -0.69 17.62 -15.48
N THR A 255 -0.22 16.47 -15.02
CA THR A 255 1.13 16.30 -14.47
C THR A 255 2.21 16.59 -15.53
N LEU A 256 2.04 16.05 -16.74
CA LEU A 256 2.95 16.32 -17.86
C LEU A 256 2.96 17.80 -18.24
N SER A 257 1.80 18.46 -18.23
CA SER A 257 1.68 19.90 -18.50
C SER A 257 2.38 20.74 -17.43
N LEU A 258 2.19 20.40 -16.15
CA LEU A 258 2.88 21.04 -15.03
C LEU A 258 4.41 20.93 -15.13
N ILE A 259 4.93 19.75 -15.49
CA ILE A 259 6.38 19.55 -15.68
C ILE A 259 6.89 20.42 -16.83
N ARG A 260 6.16 20.46 -17.95
CA ARG A 260 6.53 21.29 -19.11
C ARG A 260 6.55 22.78 -18.77
N ASP A 261 5.53 23.25 -18.07
CA ASP A 261 5.29 24.68 -17.87
C ASP A 261 6.01 25.24 -16.63
N SER A 262 6.27 24.41 -15.62
CA SER A 262 6.75 24.86 -14.30
C SER A 262 7.74 23.90 -13.63
N GLY A 263 8.18 22.85 -14.33
CA GLY A 263 9.18 21.91 -13.83
C GLY A 263 8.69 20.95 -12.76
N TRP A 264 9.56 20.06 -12.31
CA TRP A 264 9.24 18.94 -11.41
C TRP A 264 8.82 19.35 -9.98
N GLU A 265 9.20 20.56 -9.54
CA GLU A 265 8.77 21.14 -8.25
C GLU A 265 7.29 21.46 -8.21
N SER A 266 6.65 21.72 -9.36
CA SER A 266 5.20 21.90 -9.42
C SER A 266 4.42 20.62 -9.14
N VAL A 267 5.04 19.45 -9.33
CA VAL A 267 4.44 18.13 -9.09
C VAL A 267 4.75 17.62 -7.69
N PHE A 268 6.02 17.67 -7.28
CA PHE A 268 6.47 17.10 -6.01
C PHE A 268 6.84 18.12 -4.92
N GLY A 269 6.64 19.41 -5.17
CA GLY A 269 6.93 20.46 -4.20
C GLY A 269 8.43 20.67 -3.95
N PRO A 270 8.81 21.72 -3.23
CA PRO A 270 10.22 22.02 -2.96
C PRO A 270 10.84 20.95 -2.05
N THR A 271 12.15 20.72 -2.23
CA THR A 271 12.93 19.73 -1.45
C THR A 271 13.70 20.35 -0.27
N GLU A 272 13.71 21.67 -0.12
CA GLU A 272 14.31 22.34 1.03
C GLU A 272 13.49 22.07 2.30
N GLU A 273 14.19 21.99 3.45
CA GLU A 273 13.55 21.83 4.76
C GLU A 273 12.68 23.03 5.08
N LYS A 274 11.42 22.95 4.66
CA LYS A 274 10.37 23.82 5.14
C LYS A 274 10.29 23.72 6.66
N SER A 275 10.17 24.87 7.32
CA SER A 275 10.02 24.98 8.76
C SER A 275 8.92 24.05 9.28
N GLY A 276 8.98 23.63 10.55
CA GLY A 276 7.97 22.73 11.12
C GLY A 276 6.53 23.24 10.98
N GLN A 277 6.36 24.55 10.88
CA GLN A 277 5.08 25.22 10.66
C GLN A 277 4.59 25.08 9.21
N ASP A 278 5.47 25.26 8.23
CA ASP A 278 5.14 25.11 6.80
C ASP A 278 4.80 23.66 6.43
N LYS A 279 5.47 22.67 7.05
CA LYS A 279 5.15 21.24 6.89
C LYS A 279 3.74 20.93 7.43
N ARG A 280 3.41 21.48 8.59
CA ARG A 280 2.09 21.29 9.22
C ARG A 280 0.99 21.95 8.39
N GLU A 281 1.23 23.15 7.86
CA GLU A 281 0.27 23.84 6.99
C GLU A 281 0.09 23.15 5.63
N SER A 282 1.15 22.61 5.02
CA SER A 282 1.01 21.85 3.76
C SER A 282 0.23 20.55 3.96
N LEU A 283 0.48 19.84 5.08
CA LEU A 283 -0.28 18.63 5.45
C LEU A 283 -1.75 18.98 5.76
N ILE A 284 -2.01 20.07 6.48
CA ILE A 284 -3.37 20.55 6.74
C ILE A 284 -4.06 20.98 5.43
N ARG A 285 -3.33 21.58 4.47
CA ARG A 285 -3.90 21.99 3.17
C ARG A 285 -4.22 20.77 2.30
N ALA A 286 -3.36 19.76 2.29
CA ALA A 286 -3.63 18.48 1.63
C ALA A 286 -4.81 17.75 2.30
N ALA A 287 -4.84 17.69 3.63
CA ALA A 287 -5.96 17.11 4.38
C ALA A 287 -7.27 17.89 4.17
N LYS A 288 -7.25 19.22 4.08
CA LYS A 288 -8.43 20.04 3.75
C LYS A 288 -8.91 19.85 2.31
N ALA A 289 -8.02 19.61 1.36
CA ALA A 289 -8.40 19.24 0.00
C ALA A 289 -9.08 17.85 -0.05
N VAL A 290 -8.69 16.94 0.85
CA VAL A 290 -9.34 15.63 1.04
C VAL A 290 -10.67 15.73 1.82
N VAL A 291 -10.74 16.61 2.82
CA VAL A 291 -11.93 16.85 3.67
C VAL A 291 -12.95 17.76 3.00
N THR A 292 -12.62 18.45 1.92
CA THR A 292 -13.60 19.12 1.06
C THR A 292 -14.04 18.11 0.02
N PRO A 293 -15.13 17.34 0.23
CA PRO A 293 -15.62 16.49 -0.83
C PRO A 293 -16.14 17.48 -1.87
N THR A 294 -15.63 17.44 -3.10
CA THR A 294 -16.49 17.74 -4.24
C THR A 294 -17.60 16.71 -4.18
N LYS A 295 -18.68 16.99 -3.42
CA LYS A 295 -19.84 16.14 -3.25
C LYS A 295 -20.43 15.92 -4.65
N PRO A 296 -20.26 14.75 -5.29
CA PRO A 296 -20.88 14.50 -6.58
C PRO A 296 -22.35 14.07 -6.42
N TRP A 297 -22.84 13.90 -5.18
CA TRP A 297 -24.11 13.23 -4.87
C TRP A 297 -25.09 14.10 -4.09
N SER A 298 -25.12 15.42 -4.33
CA SER A 298 -26.32 16.20 -4.02
C SER A 298 -27.15 16.40 -5.28
N ARG A 299 -27.86 15.35 -5.69
CA ARG A 299 -29.14 15.48 -6.39
C ARG A 299 -30.08 14.40 -5.86
N GLU A 300 -31.13 14.86 -5.20
CA GLU A 300 -32.36 14.13 -4.92
C GLU A 300 -32.89 13.52 -6.22
N ILE A 301 -33.34 12.25 -6.16
CA ILE A 301 -34.74 11.81 -6.27
C ILE A 301 -34.83 10.47 -5.53
#